data_AF-A0A9P4NGH8-F1
#
_entry.id   AF-A0A9P4NGH8-F1
#
_cell.length_a   1.000
_cell.length_b   1.000
_cell.length_c   1.000
_cell.angle_alpha   90.00
_cell.angle_beta   90.00
_cell.angle_gamma   90.00
#
_symmetry.space_group_name_H-M   'P 1'
#
loop_
_entity.id
_entity.type
_entity.pdbx_description
1 polymer ?
#
loop_
_entity_poly.entity_id
_entity_poly.type
_entity_poly.pdbx_seq_one_letter_code
_entity_poly.pdbx_strand_id
1 'polypeptide(L)'
;MNGTYASSSIHMAGLKIMVELRGRLHNFGHSQMLQRILTWTDFAYCTTWNEKPIFPLLPHLSGTSAQFPSHLLSPLPKILQMGLLYLPHIQPRVFEILHSLHQISSAITWSLNQKEAATQLERKQISMAVYTTEYALLLLRSSEEDTAITELVHNVFNLSNVLLLAAHLYLHLAIRELPGTAKMHLNMLNQLYRAIPDNLSVAVLLWDNSSLEVVIWVLFIGAAAADGHACRKFFVQKLREVIVVLEVLNRVEFEETLRGVLWLNRFCKTHCFQVWAEMGI
;
A
#
# COMPACT_ATOMS: atom_id res chain seq x y z
N MET A 1 -17.07 11.78 19.48
CA MET A 1 -17.91 11.18 18.43
C MET A 1 -17.44 9.75 18.24
N ASN A 2 -18.27 8.76 18.59
CA ASN A 2 -17.89 7.35 18.56
C ASN A 2 -17.89 6.91 17.09
N GLY A 3 -16.71 6.79 16.45
CA GLY A 3 -16.51 6.46 15.03
C GLY A 3 -17.01 5.05 14.65
N THR A 4 -18.32 4.86 14.73
CA THR A 4 -19.07 3.66 14.34
C THR A 4 -19.43 3.74 12.86
N TYR A 5 -19.62 2.58 12.23
CA TYR A 5 -19.97 2.50 10.81
C TYR A 5 -21.26 3.27 10.52
N ALA A 6 -22.31 3.04 11.32
CA ALA A 6 -23.61 3.69 11.15
C ALA A 6 -23.52 5.22 11.19
N SER A 7 -22.80 5.78 12.18
CA SER A 7 -22.62 7.24 12.28
C SER A 7 -21.78 7.78 11.12
N SER A 8 -20.66 7.12 10.77
CA SER A 8 -19.82 7.53 9.64
C SER A 8 -20.56 7.46 8.30
N SER A 9 -21.40 6.44 8.10
CA SER A 9 -22.20 6.25 6.89
C SER A 9 -23.23 7.37 6.72
N ILE A 10 -23.94 7.76 7.79
CA ILE A 10 -24.87 8.92 7.78
C ILE A 10 -24.13 10.21 7.40
N HIS A 11 -22.94 10.45 7.98
CA HIS A 11 -22.15 11.63 7.65
C HIS A 11 -21.68 11.64 6.19
N MET A 12 -21.22 10.49 5.67
CA MET A 12 -20.82 10.38 4.27
C MET A 12 -22.00 10.53 3.30
N ALA A 13 -23.17 9.99 3.64
CA ALA A 13 -24.38 10.18 2.85
C ALA A 13 -24.77 11.67 2.79
N GLY A 14 -24.74 12.37 3.93
CA GLY A 14 -24.97 13.82 3.96
C GLY A 14 -23.93 14.60 3.14
N LEU A 15 -22.64 14.23 3.25
CA LEU A 15 -21.58 14.84 2.46
C LEU A 15 -21.78 14.66 0.96
N LYS A 16 -22.17 13.46 0.53
CA LYS A 16 -22.50 13.16 -0.87
C LYS A 16 -23.62 14.06 -1.39
N ILE A 17 -24.71 14.18 -0.64
CA ILE A 17 -25.84 15.06 -1.00
C ILE A 17 -25.38 16.51 -1.14
N MET A 18 -24.57 17.02 -0.20
CA MET A 18 -24.05 18.40 -0.27
C MET A 18 -23.17 18.63 -1.52
N VAL A 19 -22.33 17.66 -1.86
CA VAL A 19 -21.49 17.72 -3.07
C VAL A 19 -22.35 17.67 -4.34
N GLU A 20 -23.39 16.84 -4.36
CA GLU A 20 -24.33 16.74 -5.49
C GLU A 20 -25.14 18.02 -5.68
N LEU A 21 -25.65 18.62 -4.60
CA LEU A 21 -26.37 19.90 -4.64
C LEU A 21 -25.50 21.07 -5.15
N ARG A 22 -24.18 20.98 -4.97
CA ARG A 22 -23.21 21.94 -5.52
C ARG A 22 -22.74 21.59 -6.94
N GLY A 23 -23.32 20.56 -7.56
CA GLY A 23 -23.05 20.12 -8.91
C GLY A 23 -21.78 19.26 -9.06
N ARG A 24 -21.53 18.39 -8.07
CA ARG A 24 -20.43 17.41 -8.00
C ARG A 24 -19.07 17.99 -7.63
N LEU A 25 -18.11 17.10 -7.42
CA LEU A 25 -16.79 17.42 -6.87
C LEU A 25 -15.97 18.39 -7.75
N HIS A 26 -16.12 18.33 -9.07
CA HIS A 26 -15.37 19.20 -10.01
C HIS A 26 -15.79 20.67 -9.93
N ASN A 27 -17.02 20.99 -9.49
CA ASN A 27 -17.50 22.37 -9.33
C ASN A 27 -16.80 23.13 -8.19
N PHE A 28 -16.09 22.42 -7.31
CA PHE A 28 -15.19 23.03 -6.34
C PHE A 28 -13.82 23.40 -6.92
N GLY A 29 -13.68 23.51 -8.25
CA GLY A 29 -12.40 23.79 -8.92
C GLY A 29 -11.75 25.13 -8.52
N HIS A 30 -12.52 26.06 -7.97
CA HIS A 30 -12.01 27.30 -7.36
C HIS A 30 -11.20 27.05 -6.07
N SER A 31 -11.35 25.88 -5.43
CA SER A 31 -10.62 25.46 -4.24
C SER A 31 -10.11 24.02 -4.35
N GLN A 32 -8.89 23.88 -4.88
CA GLN A 32 -8.19 22.59 -4.94
C GLN A 32 -7.99 21.98 -3.54
N MET A 33 -7.84 22.83 -2.52
CA MET A 33 -7.72 22.37 -1.14
C MET A 33 -9.00 21.68 -0.66
N LEU A 34 -10.16 22.28 -0.93
CA LEU A 34 -11.44 21.67 -0.58
C LEU A 34 -11.66 20.36 -1.33
N GLN A 35 -11.34 20.31 -2.62
CA GLN A 35 -11.39 19.07 -3.41
C GLN A 35 -10.53 17.97 -2.78
N ARG A 36 -9.30 18.29 -2.37
CA ARG A 36 -8.41 17.34 -1.69
C ARG A 36 -8.93 16.87 -0.34
N ILE A 37 -9.50 17.78 0.47
CA ILE A 37 -10.10 17.42 1.76
C ILE A 37 -11.28 16.46 1.56
N LEU A 38 -12.15 16.74 0.58
CA LEU A 38 -13.28 15.88 0.26
C LEU A 38 -12.83 14.50 -0.24
N THR A 39 -11.86 14.46 -1.16
CA THR A 39 -11.26 13.20 -1.63
C THR A 39 -10.59 12.41 -0.50
N TRP A 40 -9.83 13.08 0.37
CA TRP A 40 -9.19 12.42 1.50
C TRP A 40 -10.21 11.90 2.53
N THR A 41 -11.30 12.64 2.76
CA THR A 41 -12.38 12.21 3.65
C THR A 41 -13.05 10.94 3.13
N ASP A 42 -13.28 10.88 1.82
CA ASP A 42 -13.80 9.69 1.14
C ASP A 42 -12.83 8.51 1.27
N PHE A 43 -11.53 8.72 1.00
CA PHE A 43 -10.53 7.65 1.11
C PHE A 43 -10.41 7.12 2.54
N ALA A 44 -10.36 8.00 3.53
CA ALA A 44 -10.29 7.60 4.93
C ALA A 44 -11.54 6.78 5.34
N TYR A 45 -12.72 7.17 4.87
CA TYR A 45 -13.96 6.40 5.07
C TYR A 45 -13.86 5.02 4.42
N CYS A 46 -13.52 4.98 3.12
CA CYS A 46 -13.38 3.76 2.33
C CYS A 46 -12.36 2.80 2.92
N THR A 47 -11.19 3.29 3.32
CA THR A 47 -10.15 2.48 3.96
C THR A 47 -10.61 1.94 5.32
N THR A 48 -11.30 2.76 6.12
CA THR A 48 -11.76 2.35 7.46
C THR A 48 -12.81 1.25 7.38
N TRP A 49 -13.72 1.35 6.41
CA TRP A 49 -14.91 0.50 6.32
C TRP A 49 -14.89 -0.50 5.17
N ASN A 50 -13.79 -0.56 4.43
CA ASN A 50 -13.61 -1.38 3.23
C ASN A 50 -14.63 -1.10 2.13
N GLU A 51 -14.99 0.18 1.94
CA GLU A 51 -16.00 0.60 0.97
C GLU A 51 -15.35 1.10 -0.33
N LYS A 52 -16.13 1.13 -1.42
CA LYS A 52 -15.74 1.75 -2.69
C LYS A 52 -15.73 3.28 -2.55
N PRO A 53 -14.78 4.01 -3.20
CA PRO A 53 -14.83 5.47 -3.27
C PRO A 53 -16.19 5.98 -3.73
N ILE A 54 -16.78 6.91 -2.97
CA ILE A 54 -18.08 7.50 -3.28
C ILE A 54 -17.96 8.54 -4.39
N PHE A 55 -16.87 9.30 -4.38
CA PHE A 55 -16.60 10.34 -5.36
C PHE A 55 -15.67 9.84 -6.47
N PRO A 56 -15.93 10.20 -7.74
CA PRO A 56 -15.01 9.87 -8.81
C PRO A 56 -13.68 10.61 -8.64
N LEU A 57 -12.60 10.01 -9.14
CA LEU A 57 -11.31 10.68 -9.21
C LEU A 57 -11.42 12.00 -9.99
N LEU A 58 -10.87 13.06 -9.43
CA LEU A 58 -10.93 14.40 -10.00
C LEU A 58 -10.25 14.43 -11.38
N PRO A 59 -10.82 15.09 -12.41
CA PRO A 59 -10.25 15.08 -13.76
C PRO A 59 -8.80 15.57 -13.84
N HIS A 60 -8.40 16.51 -12.98
CA HIS A 60 -7.02 17.01 -12.94
C HIS A 60 -6.06 16.07 -12.20
N LEU A 61 -6.57 15.03 -11.52
CA LEU A 61 -5.79 13.90 -11.00
C LEU A 61 -5.74 12.74 -12.00
N SER A 62 -6.75 12.64 -12.89
CA SER A 62 -6.87 11.60 -13.93
C SER A 62 -6.19 11.98 -15.25
N GLY A 63 -6.13 13.27 -15.58
CA GLY A 63 -5.62 13.81 -16.83
C GLY A 63 -4.14 14.11 -16.73
N THR A 64 -3.35 13.52 -17.62
CA THR A 64 -1.92 13.20 -17.49
C THR A 64 -1.71 12.06 -16.49
N SER A 65 -1.33 10.88 -17.00
CA SER A 65 -0.37 10.03 -16.27
C SER A 65 0.61 10.99 -15.61
N ALA A 66 0.69 11.00 -14.28
CA ALA A 66 1.61 11.86 -13.56
C ALA A 66 3.01 11.43 -14.00
N GLN A 67 3.42 11.92 -15.17
CA GLN A 67 4.70 11.63 -15.77
C GLN A 67 5.65 12.42 -14.89
N PHE A 68 6.16 11.70 -13.90
CA PHE A 68 7.34 12.11 -13.19
C PHE A 68 8.35 12.57 -14.25
N PRO A 69 8.89 13.80 -14.12
CA PRO A 69 10.02 14.22 -14.91
C PRO A 69 11.07 13.11 -14.94
N SER A 70 11.78 12.97 -16.06
CA SER A 70 12.73 11.86 -16.26
C SER A 70 13.78 11.77 -15.15
N HIS A 71 14.15 12.90 -14.53
CA HIS A 71 15.09 12.94 -13.42
C HIS A 71 14.51 12.46 -12.08
N LEU A 72 13.19 12.34 -11.94
CA LEU A 72 12.51 11.73 -10.80
C LEU A 72 12.25 10.24 -10.98
N LEU A 73 12.43 9.73 -12.21
CA LEU A 73 12.30 8.31 -12.51
C LEU A 73 13.55 7.57 -12.04
N SER A 74 13.33 6.44 -11.37
CA SER A 74 14.36 5.47 -11.07
C SER A 74 14.11 4.19 -11.88
N PRO A 75 15.15 3.41 -12.18
CA PRO A 75 14.96 2.09 -12.77
C PRO A 75 14.07 1.24 -11.85
N LEU A 76 13.20 0.44 -12.48
CA LEU A 76 12.38 -0.51 -11.74
C LEU A 76 13.26 -1.60 -11.14
N PRO A 77 12.96 -2.07 -9.92
CA PRO A 77 13.53 -3.30 -9.41
C PRO A 77 13.20 -4.47 -10.35
N LYS A 78 14.09 -5.46 -10.41
CA LYS A 78 13.97 -6.62 -11.30
C LYS A 78 12.61 -7.30 -11.21
N ILE A 79 12.05 -7.39 -10.01
CA ILE A 79 10.75 -8.01 -9.76
C ILE A 79 9.59 -7.28 -10.46
N LEU A 80 9.60 -5.95 -10.40
CA LEU A 80 8.59 -5.11 -11.04
C LEU A 80 8.82 -5.05 -12.56
N GLN A 81 10.08 -5.11 -13.00
CA GLN A 81 10.44 -5.13 -14.42
C GLN A 81 10.00 -6.42 -15.11
N MET A 82 10.20 -7.58 -14.46
CA MET A 82 9.79 -8.88 -15.02
C MET A 82 8.29 -9.12 -14.89
N GLY A 83 7.64 -8.48 -13.90
CA GLY A 83 6.18 -8.41 -13.82
C GLY A 83 5.53 -9.79 -13.79
N LEU A 84 4.60 -10.01 -14.73
CA LEU A 84 3.85 -11.27 -14.88
C LEU A 84 4.73 -12.48 -15.19
N LEU A 85 5.94 -12.29 -15.74
CA LEU A 85 6.87 -13.42 -15.95
C LEU A 85 7.40 -13.97 -14.62
N TYR A 86 7.40 -13.15 -13.57
CA TYR A 86 7.88 -13.51 -12.26
C TYR A 86 6.76 -13.82 -11.26
N LEU A 87 5.56 -13.26 -11.47
CA LEU A 87 4.35 -13.58 -10.71
C LEU A 87 3.14 -13.69 -11.65
N PRO A 88 2.93 -14.84 -12.30
CA PRO A 88 1.90 -15.01 -13.33
C PRO A 88 0.47 -14.92 -12.79
N HIS A 89 0.28 -15.17 -11.49
CA HIS A 89 -1.01 -15.16 -10.82
C HIS A 89 -1.45 -13.78 -10.32
N ILE A 90 -0.57 -12.77 -10.40
CA ILE A 90 -0.87 -11.41 -9.94
C ILE A 90 -1.53 -10.62 -11.06
N GLN A 91 -2.63 -9.94 -10.76
CA GLN A 91 -3.33 -9.13 -11.75
C GLN A 91 -2.43 -7.98 -12.25
N PRO A 92 -2.44 -7.65 -13.56
CA PRO A 92 -1.62 -6.57 -14.14
C PRO A 92 -1.78 -5.22 -13.42
N ARG A 93 -2.99 -4.92 -12.94
CA ARG A 93 -3.27 -3.67 -12.21
C ARG A 93 -2.58 -3.59 -10.85
N VAL A 94 -2.27 -4.71 -10.20
CA VAL A 94 -1.47 -4.72 -8.96
C VAL A 94 -0.05 -4.26 -9.28
N PHE A 95 0.52 -4.67 -10.42
CA PHE A 95 1.82 -4.18 -10.87
C PHE A 95 1.82 -2.68 -11.19
N GLU A 96 0.75 -2.14 -11.78
CA GLU A 96 0.61 -0.69 -12.02
C GLU A 96 0.65 0.11 -10.70
N ILE A 97 0.03 -0.43 -9.65
CA ILE A 97 0.08 0.16 -8.31
C ILE A 97 1.50 0.09 -7.74
N LEU A 98 2.16 -1.08 -7.77
CA LEU A 98 3.53 -1.22 -7.27
C LEU A 98 4.50 -0.31 -8.03
N HIS A 99 4.36 -0.21 -9.34
CA HIS A 99 5.13 0.71 -10.17
C HIS A 99 4.94 2.16 -9.72
N SER A 100 3.70 2.57 -9.48
CA SER A 100 3.37 3.92 -9.03
C SER A 100 3.94 4.19 -7.63
N LEU A 101 3.84 3.23 -6.69
CA LEU A 101 4.45 3.33 -5.37
C LEU A 101 5.98 3.43 -5.44
N HIS A 102 6.62 2.68 -6.34
CA HIS A 102 8.07 2.76 -6.58
C HIS A 102 8.48 4.15 -7.07
N GLN A 103 7.76 4.67 -8.07
CA GLN A 103 8.00 6.01 -8.61
C GLN A 103 7.81 7.10 -7.55
N ILE A 104 6.74 7.02 -6.76
CA ILE A 104 6.49 7.95 -5.65
C ILE A 104 7.64 7.89 -4.63
N SER A 105 8.04 6.69 -4.22
CA SER A 105 9.11 6.49 -3.22
C SER A 105 10.46 7.02 -3.72
N SER A 106 10.73 6.83 -5.01
CA SER A 106 11.93 7.33 -5.68
C SER A 106 11.92 8.85 -5.78
N ALA A 107 10.79 9.45 -6.17
CA ALA A 107 10.64 10.90 -6.24
C ALA A 107 10.76 11.57 -4.85
N ILE A 108 10.20 10.95 -3.80
CA ILE A 108 10.37 11.41 -2.41
C ILE A 108 11.84 11.32 -1.99
N THR A 109 12.48 10.18 -2.25
CA THR A 109 13.90 9.98 -1.91
C THR A 109 14.80 10.99 -2.63
N TRP A 110 14.56 11.21 -3.91
CA TRP A 110 15.25 12.25 -4.68
C TRP A 110 15.05 13.63 -4.05
N SER A 111 13.79 14.00 -3.75
CA SER A 111 13.47 15.31 -3.17
C SER A 111 14.13 15.57 -1.82
N LEU A 112 14.40 14.51 -1.03
CA LEU A 112 15.06 14.62 0.26
C LEU A 112 16.58 14.71 0.15
N ASN A 113 17.16 14.15 -0.90
CA ASN A 113 18.62 14.11 -1.10
C ASN A 113 19.15 15.36 -1.84
N GLN A 114 18.26 16.16 -2.42
CA GLN A 114 18.64 17.38 -3.13
C GLN A 114 19.01 18.50 -2.16
N LYS A 115 20.05 19.25 -2.53
CA LYS A 115 20.46 20.46 -1.80
C LYS A 115 19.43 21.59 -1.93
N GLU A 116 18.74 21.63 -3.07
CA GLU A 116 17.68 22.58 -3.36
C GLU A 116 16.31 21.93 -3.14
N ALA A 117 15.36 22.69 -2.62
CA ALA A 117 14.01 22.21 -2.42
C ALA A 117 13.34 21.89 -3.76
N ALA A 118 12.57 20.80 -3.83
CA ALA A 118 11.77 20.47 -5.00
C ALA A 118 10.91 21.67 -5.46
N THR A 119 10.70 21.77 -6.77
CA THR A 119 9.83 22.79 -7.35
C THR A 119 8.38 22.58 -6.93
N GLN A 120 7.55 23.62 -7.04
CA GLN A 120 6.10 23.51 -6.79
C GLN A 120 5.43 22.48 -7.72
N LEU A 121 5.92 22.37 -8.96
CA LEU A 121 5.41 21.42 -9.95
C LEU A 121 5.69 19.98 -9.52
N GLU A 122 6.91 19.66 -9.12
CA GLU A 122 7.29 18.30 -8.68
C GLU A 122 6.53 17.88 -7.43
N ARG A 123 6.39 18.78 -6.44
CA ARG A 123 5.56 18.52 -5.25
C ARG A 123 4.10 18.23 -5.62
N LYS A 124 3.57 18.97 -6.61
CA LYS A 124 2.21 18.74 -7.11
C LYS A 124 2.11 17.37 -7.79
N GLN A 125 3.08 16.98 -8.61
CA GLN A 125 3.10 15.68 -9.30
C GLN A 125 3.19 14.51 -8.33
N ILE A 126 4.09 14.57 -7.33
CA ILE A 126 4.17 13.56 -6.26
C ILE A 126 2.82 13.45 -5.54
N SER A 127 2.24 14.59 -5.15
CA SER A 127 0.94 14.61 -4.49
C SER A 127 -0.17 13.99 -5.35
N MET A 128 -0.21 14.32 -6.64
CA MET A 128 -1.19 13.75 -7.57
C MET A 128 -1.03 12.23 -7.70
N ALA A 129 0.20 11.76 -7.87
CA ALA A 129 0.49 10.32 -7.95
C ALA A 129 0.02 9.57 -6.69
N VAL A 130 0.19 10.16 -5.50
CA VAL A 130 -0.31 9.58 -4.23
C VAL A 130 -1.83 9.42 -4.25
N TYR A 131 -2.58 10.46 -4.63
CA TYR A 131 -4.06 10.37 -4.68
C TYR A 131 -4.55 9.38 -5.74
N THR A 132 -3.93 9.37 -6.93
CA THR A 132 -4.32 8.47 -8.02
C THR A 132 -4.01 7.01 -7.68
N THR A 133 -2.85 6.75 -7.06
CA THR A 133 -2.46 5.40 -6.61
C THR A 133 -3.39 4.88 -5.52
N GLU A 134 -3.76 5.72 -4.56
CA GLU A 134 -4.69 5.33 -3.49
C GLU A 134 -6.09 5.03 -4.02
N TYR A 135 -6.58 5.86 -4.94
CA TYR A 135 -7.86 5.62 -5.59
C TYR A 135 -7.87 4.27 -6.33
N ALA A 136 -6.80 3.96 -7.07
CA ALA A 136 -6.64 2.69 -7.76
C ALA A 136 -6.58 1.50 -6.77
N LEU A 137 -5.84 1.65 -5.66
CA LEU A 137 -5.78 0.67 -4.57
C LEU A 137 -7.17 0.37 -4.00
N LEU A 138 -7.95 1.42 -3.70
CA LEU A 138 -9.30 1.28 -3.14
C LEU A 138 -10.24 0.56 -4.12
N LEU A 139 -10.19 0.92 -5.40
CA LEU A 139 -11.00 0.26 -6.43
C LEU A 139 -10.65 -1.22 -6.56
N LEU A 140 -9.36 -1.59 -6.61
CA LEU A 140 -8.96 -2.98 -6.74
C LEU A 140 -9.34 -3.82 -5.52
N ARG A 141 -9.08 -3.33 -4.31
CA ARG A 141 -9.44 -4.05 -3.07
C ARG A 141 -10.94 -4.32 -2.98
N SER A 142 -11.75 -3.39 -3.47
CA SER A 142 -13.20 -3.53 -3.48
C SER A 142 -13.75 -4.46 -4.58
N SER A 143 -12.96 -4.73 -5.63
CA SER A 143 -13.30 -5.74 -6.64
C SER A 143 -12.88 -7.14 -6.22
N GLU A 144 -11.86 -7.25 -5.37
CA GLU A 144 -11.39 -8.55 -4.89
C GLU A 144 -12.32 -9.18 -3.83
N GLU A 145 -13.10 -8.38 -3.09
CA GLU A 145 -14.15 -8.90 -2.20
C GLU A 145 -15.20 -9.73 -2.95
N ASP A 146 -15.52 -9.34 -4.19
CA ASP A 146 -16.49 -10.05 -5.03
C ASP A 146 -15.93 -11.43 -5.47
N THR A 147 -14.60 -11.57 -5.59
CA THR A 147 -13.91 -12.83 -5.91
C THR A 147 -13.58 -13.69 -4.69
N ALA A 148 -13.38 -13.09 -3.51
CA ALA A 148 -12.99 -13.79 -2.27
C ALA A 148 -14.01 -14.83 -1.81
N ILE A 149 -15.30 -14.66 -2.15
CA ILE A 149 -16.37 -15.64 -1.90
C ILE A 149 -16.07 -16.99 -2.61
N THR A 150 -15.37 -16.95 -3.74
CA THR A 150 -15.03 -18.14 -4.55
C THR A 150 -13.77 -18.83 -4.04
N GLU A 151 -12.81 -18.08 -3.51
CA GLU A 151 -11.52 -18.61 -3.03
C GLU A 151 -11.59 -19.19 -1.61
N LEU A 152 -12.53 -18.70 -0.78
CA LEU A 152 -12.81 -19.26 0.55
C LEU A 152 -13.16 -20.76 0.48
N VAL A 153 -13.69 -21.21 -0.66
CA VAL A 153 -14.04 -22.61 -0.92
C VAL A 153 -12.80 -23.49 -1.14
N HIS A 154 -11.66 -22.90 -1.53
CA HIS A 154 -10.46 -23.64 -1.94
C HIS A 154 -9.23 -23.44 -1.04
N ASN A 155 -9.27 -22.58 0.00
CA ASN A 155 -8.14 -22.34 0.92
C ASN A 155 -6.81 -22.01 0.20
N VAL A 156 -6.88 -21.34 -0.95
CA VAL A 156 -5.69 -20.98 -1.73
C VAL A 156 -5.16 -19.65 -1.21
N PHE A 157 -3.85 -19.59 -0.95
CA PHE A 157 -3.17 -18.35 -0.58
C PHE A 157 -3.22 -17.35 -1.75
N ASN A 158 -4.01 -16.29 -1.60
CA ASN A 158 -4.11 -15.23 -2.62
C ASN A 158 -3.05 -14.14 -2.36
N LEU A 159 -1.90 -14.27 -3.03
CA LEU A 159 -0.81 -13.30 -2.92
C LEU A 159 -1.23 -11.89 -3.37
N SER A 160 -2.13 -11.75 -4.35
CA SER A 160 -2.62 -10.46 -4.85
C SER A 160 -3.29 -9.63 -3.75
N ASN A 161 -4.21 -10.23 -3.00
CA ASN A 161 -4.92 -9.53 -1.93
C ASN A 161 -3.98 -9.11 -0.79
N VAL A 162 -3.12 -10.04 -0.35
CA VAL A 162 -2.14 -9.80 0.71
C VAL A 162 -1.15 -8.69 0.30
N LEU A 163 -0.73 -8.70 -0.97
CA LEU A 163 0.13 -7.67 -1.56
C LEU A 163 -0.57 -6.30 -1.65
N LEU A 164 -1.85 -6.25 -2.02
CA LEU A 164 -2.61 -5.00 -2.04
C LEU A 164 -2.80 -4.40 -0.65
N LEU A 165 -3.07 -5.23 0.37
CA LEU A 165 -3.14 -4.80 1.76
C LEU A 165 -1.80 -4.23 2.25
N ALA A 166 -0.69 -4.92 1.98
CA ALA A 166 0.64 -4.44 2.31
C ALA A 166 1.00 -3.15 1.54
N ALA A 167 0.67 -3.07 0.26
CA ALA A 167 0.87 -1.86 -0.56
C ALA A 167 0.09 -0.65 0.00
N HIS A 168 -1.14 -0.87 0.47
CA HIS A 168 -1.95 0.19 1.06
C HIS A 168 -1.41 0.65 2.43
N LEU A 169 -0.98 -0.30 3.28
CA LEU A 169 -0.29 0.01 4.54
C LEU A 169 1.02 0.79 4.28
N TYR A 170 1.80 0.37 3.29
CA TYR A 170 3.02 1.06 2.89
C TYR A 170 2.74 2.51 2.43
N LEU A 171 1.72 2.71 1.59
CA LEU A 171 1.29 4.05 1.17
C LEU A 171 0.93 4.93 2.38
N HIS A 172 0.19 4.39 3.34
CA HIS A 172 -0.25 5.14 4.51
C HIS A 172 0.87 5.44 5.51
N LEU A 173 1.67 4.43 5.86
CA LEU A 173 2.67 4.54 6.91
C LEU A 173 3.99 5.15 6.41
N ALA A 174 4.44 4.76 5.21
CA ALA A 174 5.73 5.20 4.68
C ALA A 174 5.62 6.48 3.85
N ILE A 175 4.67 6.53 2.91
CA ILE A 175 4.56 7.63 1.95
C ILE A 175 3.79 8.82 2.56
N ARG A 176 2.62 8.57 3.16
CA ARG A 176 1.78 9.60 3.80
C ARG A 176 2.16 9.91 5.24
N GLU A 177 3.00 9.08 5.87
CA GLU A 177 3.46 9.25 7.25
C GLU A 177 2.30 9.37 8.27
N LEU A 178 1.22 8.62 8.04
CA LEU A 178 0.08 8.61 8.94
C LEU A 178 0.43 7.82 10.22
N PRO A 179 -0.09 8.21 11.39
CA PRO A 179 0.15 7.48 12.63
C PRO A 179 -0.40 6.04 12.53
N GLY A 180 0.45 5.04 12.80
CA GLY A 180 0.08 3.62 12.72
C GLY A 180 -1.02 3.17 13.71
N THR A 181 -1.33 4.01 14.70
CA THR A 181 -2.38 3.76 15.70
C THR A 181 -3.80 4.05 15.19
N ALA A 182 -3.93 4.55 13.95
CA ALA A 182 -5.24 4.86 13.38
C ALA A 182 -6.08 3.59 13.16
N LYS A 183 -7.36 3.65 13.51
CA LYS A 183 -8.32 2.53 13.37
C LYS A 183 -8.33 1.91 11.96
N MET A 184 -8.17 2.73 10.93
CA MET A 184 -8.14 2.28 9.53
C MET A 184 -6.97 1.31 9.27
N HIS A 185 -5.81 1.53 9.90
CA HIS A 185 -4.65 0.65 9.76
C HIS A 185 -4.84 -0.65 10.52
N LEU A 186 -5.47 -0.60 11.70
CA LEU A 186 -5.81 -1.82 12.47
C LEU A 186 -6.71 -2.77 11.67
N ASN A 187 -7.71 -2.22 10.97
CA ASN A 187 -8.60 -3.03 10.14
C ASN A 187 -7.83 -3.70 9.00
N MET A 188 -7.00 -2.96 8.27
CA MET A 188 -6.16 -3.50 7.19
C MET A 188 -5.15 -4.52 7.72
N LEU A 189 -4.53 -4.27 8.87
CA LEU A 189 -3.59 -5.18 9.50
C LEU A 189 -4.26 -6.48 9.92
N ASN A 190 -5.47 -6.42 10.48
CA ASN A 190 -6.24 -7.61 10.84
C ASN A 190 -6.67 -8.40 9.60
N GLN A 191 -7.01 -7.73 8.50
CA GLN A 191 -7.27 -8.40 7.22
C GLN A 191 -6.02 -9.09 6.70
N LEU A 192 -4.87 -8.41 6.73
CA LEU A 192 -3.59 -8.96 6.31
C LEU A 192 -3.20 -10.19 7.13
N TYR A 193 -3.32 -10.09 8.47
CA TYR A 193 -3.06 -11.18 9.40
C TYR A 193 -3.93 -12.41 9.10
N ARG A 194 -5.23 -12.22 8.83
CA ARG A 194 -6.17 -13.32 8.53
C ARG A 194 -5.96 -13.91 7.14
N ALA A 195 -5.49 -13.11 6.18
CA ALA A 195 -5.27 -13.55 4.81
C ALA A 195 -3.99 -14.39 4.65
N ILE A 196 -3.09 -14.38 5.64
CA ILE A 196 -1.88 -15.19 5.65
C ILE A 196 -2.15 -16.46 6.48
N PRO A 197 -2.13 -17.65 5.86
CA PRO A 197 -2.37 -18.90 6.58
C PRO A 197 -1.28 -19.19 7.62
N ASP A 198 -1.66 -19.73 8.78
CA ASP A 198 -0.70 -20.17 9.80
C ASP A 198 0.26 -21.26 9.28
N ASN A 199 -0.23 -22.10 8.36
CA ASN A 199 0.53 -23.15 7.71
C ASN A 199 1.22 -22.70 6.42
N LEU A 200 1.31 -21.39 6.16
CA LEU A 200 2.08 -20.88 5.02
C LEU A 200 3.52 -21.39 5.16
N SER A 201 3.86 -22.36 4.31
CA SER A 201 5.16 -23.01 4.27
C SER A 201 5.88 -22.58 3.01
N VAL A 202 7.20 -22.57 3.06
CA VAL A 202 8.02 -22.17 1.91
C VAL A 202 7.81 -23.12 0.72
N ALA A 203 7.49 -24.39 0.98
CA ALA A 203 7.12 -25.34 -0.06
C ALA A 203 5.89 -24.86 -0.88
N VAL A 204 4.84 -24.37 -0.21
CA VAL A 204 3.65 -23.84 -0.90
C VAL A 204 4.00 -22.62 -1.75
N LEU A 205 4.84 -21.72 -1.22
CA LEU A 205 5.27 -20.52 -1.94
C LEU A 205 6.12 -20.85 -3.18
N LEU A 206 7.04 -21.81 -3.05
CA LEU A 206 7.88 -22.28 -4.16
C LEU A 206 7.05 -22.99 -5.24
N TRP A 207 6.04 -23.76 -4.84
CA TRP A 207 5.18 -24.48 -5.77
C TRP A 207 4.31 -23.55 -6.61
N ASP A 208 3.92 -22.40 -6.05
CA ASP A 208 3.09 -21.39 -6.72
C ASP A 208 3.90 -20.39 -7.56
N ASN A 209 5.22 -20.61 -7.72
CA ASN A 209 6.14 -19.64 -8.33
C ASN A 209 6.01 -18.23 -7.72
N SER A 210 5.59 -18.14 -6.45
CA SER A 210 5.52 -16.88 -5.75
C SER A 210 6.94 -16.39 -5.46
N SER A 211 7.25 -15.15 -5.82
CA SER A 211 8.50 -14.53 -5.42
C SER A 211 8.55 -14.39 -3.91
N LEU A 212 9.47 -15.13 -3.30
CA LEU A 212 9.70 -15.11 -1.87
C LEU A 212 10.15 -13.72 -1.40
N GLU A 213 10.77 -12.92 -2.26
CA GLU A 213 11.10 -11.52 -2.00
C GLU A 213 9.85 -10.65 -1.77
N VAL A 214 8.79 -10.85 -2.55
CA VAL A 214 7.50 -10.17 -2.31
C VAL A 214 6.88 -10.62 -1.00
N VAL A 215 6.93 -11.92 -0.70
CA VAL A 215 6.38 -12.45 0.54
C VAL A 215 7.14 -11.89 1.75
N ILE A 216 8.47 -11.83 1.69
CA ILE A 216 9.29 -11.18 2.70
C ILE A 216 8.88 -9.72 2.87
N TRP A 217 8.71 -8.99 1.76
CA TRP A 217 8.32 -7.59 1.80
C TRP A 217 6.94 -7.39 2.43
N VAL A 218 5.97 -8.21 2.08
CA VAL A 218 4.62 -8.22 2.65
C VAL A 218 4.66 -8.47 4.16
N LEU A 219 5.39 -9.51 4.59
CA LEU A 219 5.54 -9.84 6.01
C LEU A 219 6.25 -8.72 6.77
N PHE A 220 7.23 -8.08 6.15
CA PHE A 220 7.95 -6.94 6.71
C PHE A 220 7.03 -5.73 6.93
N ILE A 221 6.20 -5.38 5.94
CA ILE A 221 5.22 -4.31 6.08
C ILE A 221 4.18 -4.65 7.15
N GLY A 222 3.74 -5.91 7.22
CA GLY A 222 2.86 -6.39 8.28
C GLY A 222 3.48 -6.23 9.68
N ALA A 223 4.75 -6.62 9.84
CA ALA A 223 5.48 -6.44 11.09
C ALA A 223 5.63 -4.96 11.46
N ALA A 224 5.99 -4.11 10.50
CA ALA A 224 6.12 -2.67 10.69
C ALA A 224 4.80 -2.01 11.09
N ALA A 225 3.70 -2.37 10.43
CA ALA A 225 2.36 -1.89 10.75
C ALA A 225 1.84 -2.41 12.10
N ALA A 226 2.32 -3.57 12.55
CA ALA A 226 1.95 -4.19 13.81
C ALA A 226 2.72 -3.66 15.02
N ASP A 227 3.48 -2.56 14.90
CA ASP A 227 4.18 -2.00 16.05
C ASP A 227 3.20 -1.68 17.21
N GLY A 228 3.52 -2.16 18.42
CA GLY A 228 2.61 -2.10 19.57
C GLY A 228 1.41 -3.07 19.56
N HIS A 229 1.28 -3.93 18.55
CA HIS A 229 0.18 -4.91 18.43
C HIS A 229 0.62 -6.35 18.66
N ALA A 230 -0.26 -7.16 19.25
CA ALA A 230 0.02 -8.56 19.58
C ALA A 230 0.35 -9.42 18.34
N CYS A 231 -0.22 -9.09 17.17
CA CYS A 231 0.03 -9.79 15.92
C CYS A 231 1.43 -9.54 15.33
N ARG A 232 2.24 -8.61 15.86
CA ARG A 232 3.62 -8.40 15.41
C ARG A 232 4.46 -9.67 15.46
N LYS A 233 4.33 -10.44 16.55
CA LYS A 233 5.06 -11.69 16.76
C LYS A 233 4.82 -12.69 15.64
N PHE A 234 3.59 -12.75 15.12
CA PHE A 234 3.25 -13.62 13.99
C PHE A 234 4.04 -13.23 12.74
N PHE A 235 4.03 -11.95 12.36
CA PHE A 235 4.75 -11.48 11.18
C PHE A 235 6.25 -11.70 11.30
N VAL A 236 6.84 -11.37 12.46
CA VAL A 236 8.27 -11.55 12.72
C VAL A 236 8.67 -13.02 12.68
N GLN A 237 7.87 -13.92 13.29
CA GLN A 237 8.13 -15.36 13.25
C GLN A 237 8.04 -15.91 11.83
N LYS A 238 7.01 -15.54 11.06
CA LYS A 238 6.87 -15.95 9.67
C LYS A 238 8.00 -15.44 8.80
N LEU A 239 8.42 -14.20 9.03
CA LEU A 239 9.54 -13.63 8.30
C LEU A 239 10.83 -14.41 8.60
N ARG A 240 11.09 -14.74 9.87
CA ARG A 240 12.20 -15.62 10.29
C ARG A 240 12.19 -16.96 9.56
N GLU A 241 11.03 -17.61 9.48
CA GLU A 241 10.87 -18.90 8.77
C GLU A 241 11.25 -18.79 7.29
N VAL A 242 10.79 -17.73 6.60
CA VAL A 242 11.05 -17.55 5.17
C VAL A 242 12.52 -17.17 4.87
N ILE A 243 13.12 -16.27 5.67
CA ILE A 243 14.49 -15.81 5.41
C ILE A 243 15.55 -16.89 5.68
N VAL A 244 15.29 -17.80 6.63
CA VAL A 244 16.17 -18.96 6.88
C VAL A 244 16.19 -19.89 5.68
N VAL A 245 15.05 -20.09 5.01
CA VAL A 245 14.98 -20.93 3.82
C VAL A 245 15.59 -20.25 2.59
N LEU A 246 15.50 -18.93 2.49
CA LEU A 246 16.17 -18.16 1.45
C LEU A 246 17.66 -17.94 1.70
N GLU A 247 18.20 -18.48 2.79
CA GLU A 247 19.60 -18.31 3.19
C GLU A 247 20.02 -16.83 3.24
N VAL A 248 19.12 -15.94 3.68
CA VAL A 248 19.47 -14.54 3.93
C VAL A 248 20.24 -14.49 5.25
N LEU A 249 21.57 -14.37 5.15
CA LEU A 249 22.48 -14.63 6.26
C LEU A 249 22.67 -13.43 7.18
N ASN A 250 22.41 -12.23 6.68
CA ASN A 250 22.68 -11.01 7.42
C ASN A 250 21.68 -9.89 7.07
N ARG A 251 21.68 -8.86 7.94
CA ARG A 251 20.80 -7.70 7.82
C ARG A 251 20.97 -6.95 6.49
N VAL A 252 22.18 -6.92 5.94
CA VAL A 252 22.45 -6.18 4.70
C VAL A 252 21.74 -6.88 3.54
N GLU A 253 21.86 -8.21 3.43
CA GLU A 253 21.13 -9.00 2.45
C GLU A 253 19.61 -8.85 2.62
N PHE A 254 19.11 -8.88 3.87
CA PHE A 254 17.70 -8.65 4.15
C PHE A 254 17.20 -7.28 3.67
N GLU A 255 17.97 -6.23 3.94
CA GLU A 255 17.67 -4.88 3.45
C GLU A 255 17.68 -4.82 1.91
N GLU A 256 18.63 -5.46 1.25
CA GLU A 256 18.68 -5.53 -0.21
C GLU A 256 17.50 -6.32 -0.80
N THR A 257 17.07 -7.42 -0.17
CA THR A 257 15.85 -8.16 -0.57
C THR A 257 14.63 -7.26 -0.51
N LEU A 258 14.45 -6.48 0.58
CA LEU A 258 13.34 -5.55 0.71
C LEU A 258 13.40 -4.42 -0.32
N ARG A 259 14.59 -3.89 -0.60
CA ARG A 259 14.84 -2.89 -1.66
C ARG A 259 14.51 -3.41 -3.05
N GLY A 260 14.63 -4.71 -3.25
CA GLY A 260 14.23 -5.40 -4.46
C GLY A 260 12.73 -5.32 -4.79
N VAL A 261 11.88 -4.88 -3.85
CA VAL A 261 10.41 -4.76 -4.03
C VAL A 261 9.96 -3.30 -3.99
N LEU A 262 9.91 -2.69 -2.80
CA LEU A 262 9.56 -1.29 -2.59
C LEU A 262 10.29 -0.76 -1.36
N TRP A 263 10.88 0.44 -1.46
CA TRP A 263 11.71 0.98 -0.39
C TRP A 263 11.66 2.49 -0.29
N LEU A 264 11.50 2.96 0.95
CA LEU A 264 11.61 4.38 1.29
C LEU A 264 12.45 4.52 2.56
N ASN A 265 13.66 5.07 2.41
CA ASN A 265 14.71 5.06 3.42
C ASN A 265 14.25 5.47 4.83
N ARG A 266 13.52 6.59 4.96
CA ARG A 266 13.07 7.14 6.25
C ARG A 266 12.19 6.18 7.06
N PHE A 267 11.43 5.33 6.37
CA PHE A 267 10.51 4.38 6.99
C PHE A 267 11.17 3.01 7.10
N CYS A 268 11.64 2.48 5.97
CA CYS A 268 12.08 1.10 5.89
C CYS A 268 13.37 0.83 6.69
N LYS A 269 14.32 1.77 6.78
CA LYS A 269 15.57 1.54 7.52
C LYS A 269 15.33 1.28 9.01
N THR A 270 14.50 2.12 9.64
CA THR A 270 14.21 2.02 11.07
C THR A 270 13.52 0.71 11.39
N HIS A 271 12.48 0.36 10.63
CA HIS A 271 11.74 -0.87 10.84
C HIS A 271 12.55 -2.12 10.47
N CYS A 272 13.39 -2.05 9.43
CA CYS A 272 14.29 -3.16 9.05
C CYS A 272 15.22 -3.50 10.21
N PHE A 273 15.82 -2.49 10.84
CA PHE A 273 16.69 -2.71 12.01
C PHE A 273 15.94 -3.37 13.18
N GLN A 274 14.75 -2.86 13.52
CA GLN A 274 13.95 -3.39 14.62
C GLN A 274 13.49 -4.84 14.36
N VAL A 275 12.92 -5.10 13.18
CA VAL A 275 12.45 -6.43 12.80
C VAL A 275 13.61 -7.42 12.74
N TRP A 276 14.77 -7.03 12.19
CA TRP A 276 15.96 -7.88 12.19
C TRP A 276 16.42 -8.26 13.59
N ALA A 277 16.50 -7.28 14.50
CA ALA A 277 16.89 -7.51 15.88
C ALA A 277 15.91 -8.47 16.60
N GLU A 278 14.61 -8.36 16.34
CA GLU A 278 13.58 -9.22 16.94
C GLU A 278 13.60 -10.66 16.44
N MET A 279 14.08 -10.92 15.21
CA MET A 279 14.22 -12.28 14.70
C MET A 279 15.30 -13.08 15.43
N GLY A 280 16.28 -12.40 16.04
CA GLY A 280 17.33 -13.03 16.84
C GLY A 280 18.23 -13.97 16.03
N ILE A 281 18.60 -13.56 14.81
CA ILE A 281 19.55 -14.24 13.91
C ILE A 281 20.88 -13.50 13.93
#